data_AF-A0A816WNR9-F1
#
_entry.id   AF-A0A816WNR9-F1
#
_cell.length_a   1.000
_cell.length_b   1.000
_cell.length_c   1.000
_cell.angle_alpha   90.00
_cell.angle_beta   90.00
_cell.angle_gamma   90.00
#
_symmetry.space_group_name_H-M   'P 1'
#
loop_
_entity.id
_entity.type
_entity.pdbx_description
1 polymer ?
#
loop_
_entity_poly.entity_id
_entity_poly.type
_entity_poly.pdbx_seq_one_letter_code
_entity_poly.pdbx_strand_id
1 'polypeptide(L)' 'MRHRTLNDEALSYYHKHTAEIEIIRHDRSIEPIVFPVPQLCEFLTNEKKQKVFITCEQDQQGSKVKDFFEQFSEIFEELK' A
#
# COMPACT_ATOMS: atom_id res chain seq x y z
N MET A 1 -29.83 -4.79 -21.73
CA MET A 1 -29.28 -5.25 -20.42
C MET A 1 -27.79 -5.62 -20.44
N ARG A 2 -27.03 -5.49 -21.54
CA ARG A 2 -25.58 -5.82 -21.58
C ARG A 2 -24.62 -4.69 -21.18
N HIS A 3 -25.09 -3.44 -21.10
CA HIS A 3 -24.22 -2.29 -20.83
C HIS A 3 -23.89 -2.09 -19.33
N ARG A 4 -24.71 -2.66 -18.43
CA ARG A 4 -24.55 -2.49 -16.98
C ARG A 4 -23.44 -3.39 -16.41
N THR A 5 -23.34 -4.62 -16.91
CA THR A 5 -22.39 -5.63 -16.43
C THR A 5 -20.93 -5.27 -16.74
N LEU A 6 -20.65 -4.71 -17.92
CA LEU A 6 -19.30 -4.26 -18.27
C LEU A 6 -18.82 -3.10 -17.40
N ASN A 7 -19.72 -2.20 -17.02
CA ASN A 7 -19.39 -1.11 -16.10
C ASN A 7 -19.10 -1.64 -14.69
N ASP A 8 -19.87 -2.61 -14.22
CA ASP A 8 -19.64 -3.22 -12.90
C ASP A 8 -18.31 -4.00 -12.86
N GLU A 9 -17.96 -4.69 -13.95
CA GLU A 9 -16.66 -5.37 -14.11
C GLU A 9 -15.49 -4.37 -14.13
N ALA A 10 -15.61 -3.27 -14.88
CA ALA A 10 -14.58 -2.24 -14.93
C ALA A 10 -14.40 -1.55 -13.56
N LEU A 11 -15.49 -1.20 -12.88
CA LEU A 11 -15.43 -0.61 -11.54
C LEU A 11 -14.80 -1.56 -10.52
N SER A 12 -15.15 -2.84 -10.56
CA SER A 12 -14.54 -3.88 -9.70
C SER A 12 -13.05 -4.05 -10.00
N TYR A 13 -12.66 -3.99 -11.27
CA TYR A 13 -11.26 -4.04 -11.68
C TYR A 13 -10.49 -2.86 -11.09
N TYR A 14 -10.90 -1.61 -11.35
CA TYR A 14 -10.20 -0.44 -10.83
C TYR A 14 -10.15 -0.42 -9.30
N HIS A 15 -11.25 -0.75 -8.61
CA HIS A 15 -11.27 -0.85 -7.15
C HIS A 15 -10.21 -1.82 -6.60
N LYS A 16 -9.92 -2.92 -7.29
CA LYS A 16 -8.89 -3.89 -6.86
C LYS A 16 -7.46 -3.49 -7.23
N HIS A 17 -7.28 -2.62 -8.22
CA HIS A 17 -5.98 -2.28 -8.78
C HIS A 17 -5.57 -0.84 -8.49
N THR A 18 -6.36 -0.08 -7.74
CA THR A 18 -5.98 1.24 -7.24
C THR A 18 -5.91 1.24 -5.72
N ALA A 19 -4.96 1.97 -5.17
CA ALA A 19 -4.87 2.28 -3.75
C ALA A 19 -4.87 3.79 -3.54
N GLU A 20 -5.19 4.19 -2.33
CA GLU A 20 -5.19 5.57 -1.87
C GLU A 20 -4.21 5.71 -0.71
N ILE A 21 -3.40 6.76 -0.74
CA ILE A 21 -2.55 7.18 0.38
C ILE A 21 -2.81 8.64 0.72
N GLU A 22 -2.64 8.98 1.99
CA GLU A 22 -2.69 10.36 2.48
C GLU A 22 -1.27 10.88 2.68
N ILE A 23 -0.94 12.03 2.08
CA ILE A 23 0.37 12.68 2.24
C ILE A 23 0.20 14.02 2.94
N ILE A 24 1.01 14.26 3.96
CA ILE A 24 1.16 15.58 4.58
C ILE A 24 2.14 16.40 3.74
N ARG A 25 1.66 17.48 3.13
CA ARG A 25 2.46 18.42 2.34
C ARG A 25 3.27 19.37 3.23
N HIS A 26 4.17 20.15 2.62
CA HIS A 26 5.01 21.12 3.34
C HIS A 26 4.21 22.20 4.08
N ASP A 27 3.03 22.56 3.56
CA ASP A 27 2.08 23.48 4.19
C ASP A 27 1.20 22.82 5.26
N ARG A 28 1.47 21.55 5.59
CA ARG A 28 0.72 20.69 6.52
C ARG A 28 -0.70 20.35 6.07
N SER A 29 -1.04 20.60 4.82
CA SER A 29 -2.28 20.07 4.23
C SER A 29 -2.17 18.56 4.03
N ILE A 30 -3.30 17.86 4.13
CA ILE A 30 -3.40 16.43 3.84
C ILE A 30 -3.97 16.30 2.42
N GLU A 31 -3.23 15.62 1.55
CA GLU A 31 -3.64 15.37 0.18
C GLU A 31 -3.83 13.87 -0.04
N PRO A 32 -5.02 13.43 -0.51
CA PRO A 32 -5.23 12.07 -0.96
C PRO A 32 -4.63 11.87 -2.36
N ILE A 33 -3.91 10.79 -2.54
CA ILE A 33 -3.36 10.38 -3.84
C ILE A 33 -3.85 8.99 -4.17
N VAL A 34 -4.55 8.87 -5.30
CA VAL A 34 -4.97 7.59 -5.87
C VAL A 34 -3.95 7.17 -6.93
N PHE A 35 -3.47 5.93 -6.84
CA PHE A 35 -2.48 5.39 -7.77
C PHE A 35 -2.78 3.93 -8.13
N PRO A 36 -2.39 3.47 -9.32
CA PRO A 36 -2.47 2.06 -9.68
C PRO A 36 -1.44 1.25 -8.88
N VAL A 37 -1.87 0.16 -8.25
CA VAL A 37 -1.00 -0.75 -7.50
C VAL A 37 -0.18 -1.58 -8.49
N PRO A 38 1.17 -1.58 -8.40
CA PRO A 38 2.00 -2.44 -9.24
C PRO A 38 1.69 -3.92 -9.03
N GLN A 39 1.59 -4.69 -10.12
CA GLN A 39 1.35 -6.14 -10.07
C GLN A 39 2.40 -6.88 -9.21
N LEU A 40 3.62 -6.35 -9.12
CA LEU A 40 4.69 -6.90 -8.29
C LEU A 40 4.24 -7.09 -6.82
N CYS A 41 3.37 -6.21 -6.32
CA CYS A 41 2.87 -6.28 -4.94
C CYS A 41 1.99 -7.52 -4.69
N GLU A 42 1.49 -8.20 -5.74
CA GLU A 42 0.75 -9.47 -5.60
C GLU A 42 1.63 -10.60 -5.07
N PHE A 43 2.94 -10.53 -5.28
CA PHE A 43 3.90 -11.52 -4.78
C PHE A 43 4.21 -11.37 -3.29
N LEU A 44 3.73 -10.29 -2.65
CA LEU A 44 3.92 -10.08 -1.22
C LEU A 44 3.00 -10.99 -0.41
N THR A 45 3.57 -12.04 0.17
CA THR A 45 2.82 -13.03 0.96
C THR A 45 2.24 -12.43 2.24
N ASN A 46 1.14 -12.99 2.72
CA ASN A 46 0.54 -12.58 4.00
C ASN A 46 1.48 -12.82 5.18
N GLU A 47 2.30 -13.87 5.12
CA GLU A 47 3.33 -14.16 6.13
C GLU A 47 4.35 -13.02 6.23
N LYS A 48 4.84 -12.50 5.09
CA LYS A 48 5.75 -11.35 5.07
C LYS A 48 5.09 -10.11 5.68
N LYS A 49 3.83 -9.83 5.32
CA LYS A 49 3.06 -8.72 5.92
C LYS A 49 2.95 -8.87 7.44
N GLN A 50 2.65 -10.06 7.93
CA GLN A 50 2.56 -10.34 9.36
C GLN A 50 3.92 -10.21 10.06
N LYS A 51 4.99 -10.72 9.45
CA LYS A 51 6.35 -10.59 9.98
C LYS A 51 6.70 -9.13 10.21
N VAL A 52 6.53 -8.28 9.20
CA VAL A 52 6.79 -6.83 9.30
C VAL A 52 5.91 -6.20 10.38
N PHE A 53 4.61 -6.49 10.39
CA PHE A 53 3.68 -5.94 11.38
C PHE A 53 4.10 -6.21 12.83
N ILE A 54 4.61 -7.43 13.10
CA ILE A 54 5.04 -7.87 14.42
C ILE A 54 6.45 -7.35 14.76
N THR A 55 7.37 -7.40 13.80
CA THR A 55 8.79 -7.09 14.03
C THR A 55 9.10 -5.60 13.99
N CYS A 56 8.28 -4.77 13.37
CA CYS A 56 8.48 -3.33 13.41
C CYS A 56 8.35 -2.77 14.83
N GLU A 57 9.45 -2.21 15.32
CA GLU A 57 9.58 -1.56 16.62
C GLU A 57 8.97 -0.16 16.61
N GLN A 58 8.52 0.26 17.79
CA GLN A 58 8.06 1.63 18.00
C GLN A 58 9.23 2.51 18.40
N ASP A 59 9.31 3.71 17.82
CA ASP A 59 10.24 4.73 18.27
C ASP A 59 9.80 5.37 19.61
N GLN A 60 10.58 6.35 20.08
CA GLN A 60 10.30 7.05 21.35
C GLN A 60 8.97 7.81 21.37
N GLN A 61 8.35 8.03 20.21
CA GLN A 61 7.04 8.69 20.06
C GLN A 61 5.92 7.67 19.80
N GLY A 62 6.23 6.36 19.81
CA GLY A 62 5.26 5.30 19.57
C GLY A 62 5.01 4.99 18.08
N SER A 63 5.75 5.60 17.17
CA SER A 63 5.60 5.40 15.72
C SER A 63 6.42 4.21 15.24
N LYS A 64 5.81 3.37 14.39
CA LYS A 64 6.52 2.27 13.70
C LYS A 64 7.09 2.67 12.34
N VAL A 65 6.83 3.91 11.90
CA VAL A 65 7.11 4.35 10.52
C VAL A 65 8.59 4.28 10.20
N LYS A 66 9.44 4.74 11.12
CA LYS A 66 10.88 4.79 10.90
C LYS A 66 11.45 3.40 10.63
N ASP A 67 11.24 2.46 11.55
CA ASP A 67 11.76 1.10 11.46
C ASP A 67 11.15 0.33 10.27
N PHE A 68 9.87 0.56 9.96
CA PHE A 68 9.26 0.01 8.75
C PHE A 68 10.02 0.41 7.48
N PHE A 69 10.40 1.68 7.32
CA PHE A 69 11.13 2.13 6.13
C PHE A 69 12.57 1.60 6.05
N GLU A 70 13.21 1.36 7.20
CA GLU A 70 14.54 0.73 7.25
C GLU A 70 14.45 -0.72 6.73
N GLN A 71 13.46 -1.50 7.19
CA GLN A 71 13.20 -2.88 6.75
C GLN A 71 12.64 -2.98 5.32
N PHE A 72 11.92 -1.95 4.84
CA PHE A 72 11.27 -1.96 3.53
C PHE A 72 12.25 -2.21 2.37
N SER A 73 13.49 -1.74 2.50
CA SER A 73 14.53 -1.92 1.48
C SER A 73 14.78 -3.40 1.18
N GLU A 74 14.88 -4.24 2.21
CA GLU A 74 15.07 -5.69 2.07
C GLU A 74 13.85 -6.35 1.42
N ILE A 75 12.64 -5.97 1.86
CA ILE A 75 11.37 -6.48 1.29
C ILE A 75 11.28 -6.14 -0.20
N PHE A 76 11.69 -4.93 -0.57
CA PHE A 76 11.64 -4.47 -1.95
C PHE A 76 12.64 -5.22 -2.85
N GLU A 77 13.86 -5.49 -2.37
CA GLU A 77 14.81 -6.33 -3.12
C GLU A 77 14.31 -7.77 -3.29
N GLU A 78 13.61 -8.34 -2.30
CA GLU A 78 13.00 -9.67 -2.42
C GLU A 78 11.83 -9.73 -3.42
N LEU A 79 11.25 -8.58 -3.78
CA LEU A 79 10.16 -8.49 -4.75
C LEU A 79 10.67 -8.27 -6.19
N LYS A 80 11.91 -7.83 -6.40
CA LYS A 80 12.51 -7.63 -7.73
C LYS A 80 12.81 -8.96 -8.43
#